data_AF-A0A5C6DQ29-F1
#
_entry.id   AF-A0A5C6DQ29-F1
#
_cell.length_a   1.000
_cell.length_b   1.000
_cell.length_c   1.000
_cell.angle_alpha   90.00
_cell.angle_beta   90.00
_cell.angle_gamma   90.00
#
_symmetry.space_group_name_H-M   'P 1'
#
loop_
_entity.id
_entity.type
_entity.pdbx_description
1 polymer ?
#
loop_
_entity_poly.entity_id
_entity_poly.type
_entity_poly.pdbx_seq_one_letter_code
_entity_poly.pdbx_strand_id
1 'polypeptide(L)' 'MSNEAKLLPNVSVSGLKALASGMLAPQSQSLLDDLLTRNSDGKLSEQETKELDCLIEQIDELNLLKARAAFTLSHQDQKS' A
#
# COMPACT_ATOMS: atom_id res chain seq x y z
N MET A 1 -23.04 -9.61 -0.64
CA MET A 1 -22.16 -8.68 -1.37
C MET A 1 -20.80 -9.35 -1.48
N SER A 2 -20.53 -10.01 -2.61
CA SER A 2 -19.46 -11.01 -2.75
C SER A 2 -18.06 -10.37 -2.67
N ASN A 3 -17.32 -10.69 -1.59
CA ASN A 3 -15.90 -10.35 -1.44
C ASN A 3 -15.00 -10.95 -2.54
N GLU A 4 -15.55 -11.85 -3.36
CA GLU A 4 -14.90 -12.49 -4.51
C GLU A 4 -14.50 -11.48 -5.60
N ALA A 5 -15.19 -10.34 -5.73
CA ALA A 5 -14.90 -9.31 -6.73
C ALA A 5 -13.57 -8.55 -6.50
N LYS A 6 -12.94 -8.73 -5.33
CA LYS A 6 -11.64 -8.12 -4.98
C LYS A 6 -10.49 -9.12 -4.95
N LEU A 7 -10.75 -10.39 -5.28
CA LEU A 7 -9.70 -11.38 -5.45
C LEU A 7 -8.87 -11.02 -6.68
N LEU A 8 -7.58 -11.35 -6.63
CA LEU A 8 -6.65 -11.22 -7.76
C LEU A 8 -6.40 -12.60 -8.40
N PRO A 9 -7.42 -13.27 -8.98
CA PRO A 9 -7.33 -14.69 -9.38
C PRO A 9 -6.34 -14.94 -10.52
N ASN A 10 -6.00 -13.91 -11.30
CA ASN A 10 -5.08 -14.00 -12.43
C ASN A 10 -3.61 -13.70 -12.05
N VAL A 11 -3.33 -13.46 -10.77
CA VAL A 11 -1.96 -13.21 -10.29
C VAL A 11 -1.40 -14.53 -9.73
N SER A 12 -0.19 -14.89 -10.16
CA SER A 12 0.50 -16.08 -9.65
C SER A 12 0.80 -15.94 -8.16
N VAL A 13 0.96 -17.06 -7.44
CA VAL A 13 1.35 -17.07 -6.02
C VAL A 13 2.60 -16.22 -5.76
N SER A 14 3.60 -16.28 -6.66
CA SER A 14 4.81 -15.46 -6.57
C SER A 14 4.53 -13.96 -6.78
N GLY A 15 3.62 -13.62 -7.71
CA GLY A 15 3.16 -12.25 -7.92
C GLY A 15 2.37 -11.71 -6.73
N LEU A 16 1.50 -12.51 -6.12
CA LEU A 16 0.75 -12.13 -4.92
C LEU A 16 1.69 -11.91 -3.74
N LYS A 17 2.72 -12.75 -3.58
CA LYS A 17 3.76 -12.55 -2.56
C LYS A 17 4.53 -11.24 -2.80
N ALA A 18 4.92 -10.96 -4.04
CA ALA A 18 5.58 -9.70 -4.40
C ALA A 18 4.72 -8.47 -4.13
N LEU A 19 3.41 -8.55 -4.41
CA LEU A 19 2.44 -7.49 -4.09
C LEU A 19 2.25 -7.32 -2.58
N ALA A 20 2.16 -8.43 -1.83
CA ALA A 20 2.06 -8.41 -0.37
C ALA A 20 3.30 -7.82 0.32
N SER A 21 4.49 -7.98 -0.28
CA SER A 21 5.75 -7.40 0.19
C SER A 21 6.09 -6.05 -0.46
N GLY A 22 5.25 -5.52 -1.36
CA GLY A 22 5.54 -4.29 -2.10
C GLY A 22 5.71 -3.10 -1.16
N MET A 23 6.66 -2.22 -1.40
CA MET A 23 6.84 -0.99 -0.61
C MET A 23 6.83 0.21 -1.55
N LEU A 24 6.59 1.40 -0.99
CA LEU A 24 6.90 2.62 -1.72
C LEU A 24 8.35 2.58 -2.20
N ALA A 25 8.61 3.24 -3.33
CA ALA A 25 9.99 3.40 -3.79
C ALA A 25 10.82 4.07 -2.69
N PRO A 26 12.11 3.72 -2.50
CA PRO A 26 12.94 4.25 -1.42
C PRO A 26 12.95 5.79 -1.34
N GLN A 27 12.89 6.45 -2.50
CA GLN A 27 12.81 7.91 -2.60
C GLN A 27 11.49 8.46 -2.03
N SER A 28 10.36 7.83 -2.34
CA SER A 28 9.03 8.22 -1.84
C SER A 28 8.88 7.94 -0.34
N GLN A 29 9.48 6.85 0.15
CA GLN A 29 9.50 6.56 1.60
C GLN A 29 10.33 7.59 2.36
N SER A 30 11.52 7.94 1.85
CA SER A 30 12.36 8.97 2.48
C SER A 30 11.69 10.34 2.48
N LEU A 31 10.95 10.68 1.41
CA LEU A 31 10.18 11.93 1.33
C LEU A 31 9.02 11.94 2.34
N LEU A 32 8.29 10.83 2.46
CA LEU A 32 7.23 10.69 3.46
C LEU A 32 7.77 10.88 4.89
N ASP A 33 8.90 10.24 5.22
CA ASP A 33 9.48 10.31 6.56
C ASP A 33 9.91 11.75 6.92
N ASP A 34 10.46 12.49 5.95
CA ASP A 34 10.79 13.92 6.11
C ASP A 34 9.53 14.78 6.29
N LEU A 35 8.51 14.58 5.44
CA LEU A 35 7.25 15.31 5.52
C LEU A 35 6.50 15.04 6.82
N LEU A 36 6.48 13.80 7.33
CA LEU A 36 5.89 13.44 8.62
C LEU A 36 6.63 14.10 9.79
N THR A 37 7.97 14.12 9.74
CA THR A 37 8.79 14.79 10.75
C THR A 37 8.48 16.29 10.76
N ARG A 38 8.43 16.92 9.58
CA ARG A 38 8.10 18.34 9.44
C ARG A 38 6.64 18.68 9.76
N ASN A 39 5.71 17.73 9.54
CA ASN A 39 4.30 17.85 9.95
C ASN A 39 4.19 17.97 11.47
N SER A 40 4.91 17.12 12.22
CA SER A 40 4.88 17.13 13.69
C SER A 40 5.40 18.45 14.28
N ASP A 41 6.29 19.14 13.55
CA ASP A 41 6.80 20.46 13.89
C ASP A 41 5.86 21.62 13.48
N GLY A 42 4.77 21.34 12.77
CA GLY A 42 3.86 22.35 12.21
C GLY A 42 4.48 23.20 11.10
N LYS A 43 5.56 22.73 10.46
CA LYS A 43 6.38 23.49 9.49
C LYS A 43 6.08 23.17 8.02
N LEU A 44 4.96 22.51 7.73
CA LEU A 44 4.58 22.20 6.36
C LEU A 44 3.88 23.39 5.72
N SER A 45 4.30 23.72 4.51
CA SER A 45 3.53 24.55 3.60
C SER A 45 2.32 23.79 3.07
N GLU A 46 1.31 24.51 2.55
CA GLU A 46 0.13 23.89 1.93
C GLU A 46 0.49 22.91 0.81
N GLN A 47 1.56 23.18 0.07
CA GLN A 47 2.02 22.31 -1.02
C GLN A 47 2.61 21.01 -0.47
N GLU A 48 3.43 21.09 0.58
CA GLU A 48 4.04 19.93 1.21
C GLU A 48 3.00 19.08 1.96
N THR A 49 1.96 19.70 2.53
CA THR A 49 0.81 18.97 3.10
C THR A 49 0.07 18.17 2.03
N LYS A 50 -0.17 18.74 0.83
CA LYS A 50 -0.79 18.00 -0.28
C LYS A 50 0.08 16.83 -0.75
N GLU A 51 1.39 17.03 -0.80
CA GLU A 51 2.33 15.95 -1.15
C GLU A 51 2.32 14.83 -0.10
N LEU A 52 2.26 15.20 1.18
CA LEU A 52 2.11 14.24 2.28
C LEU A 52 0.80 13.46 2.16
N ASP A 53 -0.32 14.14 1.91
CA ASP A 53 -1.63 13.49 1.72
C ASP A 53 -1.59 12.49 0.54
N CYS A 54 -1.01 12.89 -0.61
CA CYS A 54 -0.85 12.00 -1.75
C CYS A 54 0.05 10.80 -1.47
N LEU A 55 1.08 10.94 -0.63
CA LEU A 55 1.93 9.81 -0.23
C LEU A 55 1.19 8.87 0.73
N ILE A 56 0.39 9.42 1.64
CA ILE A 56 -0.46 8.63 2.55
C ILE A 56 -1.50 7.84 1.75
N GLU A 57 -2.18 8.45 0.79
CA GLU A 57 -3.13 7.76 -0.09
C GLU A 57 -2.47 6.61 -0.86
N GLN A 58 -1.25 6.82 -1.37
CA GLN A 58 -0.50 5.76 -2.03
C GLN A 58 -0.17 4.58 -1.10
N ILE A 59 0.14 4.86 0.17
CA ILE A 59 0.39 3.82 1.18
C ILE A 59 -0.89 3.07 1.51
N ASP A 60 -2.02 3.76 1.63
CA ASP A 60 -3.31 3.13 1.91
C ASP A 60 -3.73 2.19 0.77
N GLU A 61 -3.58 2.63 -0.48
CA GLU A 61 -3.80 1.78 -1.65
C GLU A 61 -2.84 0.58 -1.69
N LEU A 62 -1.56 0.78 -1.36
CA LEU A 62 -0.58 -0.30 -1.23
C LEU A 62 -0.99 -1.29 -0.13
N ASN A 63 -1.39 -0.81 1.04
CA ASN A 63 -1.82 -1.66 2.16
C ASN A 63 -3.09 -2.43 1.82
N LEU A 64 -4.03 -1.80 1.11
CA LEU A 64 -5.23 -2.45 0.61
C LEU A 64 -4.89 -3.54 -0.40
N LEU A 65 -3.95 -3.27 -1.31
CA LEU A 65 -3.48 -4.25 -2.29
C LEU A 65 -2.75 -5.41 -1.61
N LYS A 66 -1.91 -5.15 -0.62
CA LYS A 66 -1.25 -6.18 0.22
C LYS A 66 -2.26 -7.05 0.93
N ALA A 67 -3.26 -6.44 1.57
CA ALA A 67 -4.30 -7.16 2.27
C ALA A 67 -5.10 -8.05 1.32
N ARG A 68 -5.43 -7.56 0.11
CA ARG A 68 -6.09 -8.35 -0.93
C ARG A 68 -5.19 -9.49 -1.44
N ALA A 69 -3.90 -9.24 -1.62
CA ALA A 69 -2.95 -10.25 -2.06
C ALA A 69 -2.78 -11.35 -1.01
N ALA A 70 -2.61 -10.98 0.26
CA ALA A 70 -2.55 -11.90 1.40
C ALA A 70 -3.85 -12.71 1.54
N PHE A 71 -5.01 -12.05 1.42
CA PHE A 71 -6.30 -12.72 1.47
C PHE A 71 -6.49 -13.70 0.30
N THR A 72 -6.09 -13.32 -0.91
CA THR A 72 -6.14 -14.19 -2.10
C THR A 72 -5.22 -15.40 -1.92
N LEU A 73 -4.02 -15.22 -1.36
CA LEU A 73 -3.09 -16.31 -1.05
C LEU A 73 -3.71 -17.30 -0.05
N SER A 74 -4.24 -16.81 1.08
CA SER A 74 -4.88 -17.67 2.08
C SER A 74 -6.08 -18.43 1.51
N HIS A 75 -6.82 -17.82 0.58
CA HIS A 75 -7.98 -18.44 -0.06
C HIS A 75 -7.59 -19.49 -1.13
N GLN A 76 -6.45 -19.32 -1.81
CA GLN A 76 -5.89 -20.31 -2.73
C GLN A 76 -5.27 -21.50 -1.98
N ASP A 77 -4.63 -21.26 -0.84
CA ASP A 77 -4.06 -22.30 0.03
C ASP A 77 -5.15 -23.23 0.58
N GLN A 78 -6.31 -22.68 0.96
CA GLN A 78 -7.49 -23.44 1.41
C GLN A 78 -8.16 -24.31 0.33
N LYS A 79 -7.83 -24.11 -0.95
CA LYS A 79 -8.38 -24.85 -2.09
C LYS A 79 -7.44 -25.97 -2.61
N SER A 80 -6.25 -26.12 -2.02
CA SER A 80 -5.26 -27.15 -2.39
C SER A 80 -5.41 -28.43 -1.59
#